data_AF-A0A063ZMG1-F1
#
_entry.id   AF-A0A063ZMG1-F1
#
_cell.length_a   1.000
_cell.length_b   1.000
_cell.length_c   1.000
_cell.angle_alpha   90.00
_cell.angle_beta   90.00
_cell.angle_gamma   90.00
#
_symmetry.space_group_name_H-M   'P 1'
#
loop_
_entity.id
_entity.type
_entity.pdbx_description
1 polymer ?
#
loop_
_entity_poly.entity_id
_entity_poly.type
_entity_poly.pdbx_seq_one_letter_code
_entity_poly.pdbx_strand_id
1 'polypeptide(L)'
;MRVLDLMLGRDGDDADGDRARFTSDRYDVTYTVSADSHEIAYAVPIRRTELEAFADLVDRERETPYADDGEESPAASLESVLEGEAIDADAWVERMQAPRQTVEPVLERWLELVDEADPAGDGAGSSETDDATDSNAGDDATGPDASASDREDASPVEIVYLPVETESAFAAFFQTCRKRAEQEHDPFELPDDIATAANVLTKIRRASDRPENRVVVNKDYVPSL
;
A
#
# COMPACT_ATOMS: atom_id res chain seq x y z
N MET A 1 5.08 4.65 29.06
CA MET A 1 6.31 5.09 28.37
C MET A 1 6.46 4.26 27.11
N ARG A 2 6.26 4.85 25.94
CA ARG A 2 6.38 4.14 24.66
C ARG A 2 7.86 4.11 24.28
N VAL A 3 8.36 2.99 23.76
CA VAL A 3 9.75 2.85 23.29
C VAL A 3 10.10 3.89 22.22
N LEU A 4 9.07 4.45 21.58
CA LEU A 4 9.14 5.57 20.63
C LEU A 4 9.67 6.86 21.27
N ASP A 5 9.28 7.21 22.51
CA ASP A 5 9.76 8.43 23.20
C ASP A 5 11.26 8.38 23.50
N LEU A 6 11.77 7.19 23.83
CA LEU A 6 13.18 6.95 24.15
C LEU A 6 14.07 7.03 22.89
N MET A 7 13.56 6.64 21.72
CA MET A 7 14.28 6.70 20.45
C MET A 7 14.16 8.07 19.74
N LEU A 8 13.16 8.87 20.12
CA LEU A 8 12.98 10.27 19.67
C LEU A 8 13.84 11.27 20.47
N GLY A 9 14.59 10.80 21.46
CA GLY A 9 15.38 11.68 22.33
C GLY A 9 14.50 12.63 23.16
N ARG A 10 13.29 12.20 23.56
CA ARG A 10 12.37 13.00 24.37
C ARG A 10 12.76 13.06 25.86
N ASP A 11 13.99 12.71 26.20
CA ASP A 11 14.61 12.78 27.54
C ASP A 11 15.55 14.00 27.70
N GLY A 12 15.57 14.91 26.72
CA GLY A 12 16.33 16.15 26.79
C GLY A 12 15.47 17.31 27.27
N ASP A 13 15.99 18.03 28.25
CA ASP A 13 15.58 19.34 28.79
C ASP A 13 15.52 20.45 27.71
N ASP A 14 14.78 20.24 26.62
CA ASP A 14 14.48 21.26 25.62
C ASP A 14 13.09 21.80 25.92
N ALA A 15 13.05 23.00 26.53
CA ALA A 15 11.85 23.71 26.93
C ALA A 15 10.89 24.12 25.78
N ASP A 16 11.14 23.65 24.56
CA ASP A 16 10.32 23.86 23.36
C ASP A 16 9.98 22.50 22.76
N GLY A 17 8.82 21.93 23.13
CA GLY A 17 8.31 20.64 22.67
C GLY A 17 7.98 20.52 21.17
N ASP A 18 8.44 21.48 20.36
CA ASP A 18 8.16 21.62 18.92
C ASP A 18 9.18 20.89 18.02
N ARG A 19 10.29 20.40 18.57
CA ARG A 19 11.41 19.89 17.79
C ARG A 19 11.77 18.46 18.17
N ALA A 20 11.69 17.55 17.19
CA ALA A 20 12.15 16.17 17.32
C ALA A 20 13.60 16.05 16.85
N ARG A 21 14.42 15.38 17.66
CA ARG A 21 15.83 15.12 17.38
C ARG A 21 15.97 13.73 16.77
N PHE A 22 16.57 13.65 15.59
CA PHE A 22 16.77 12.40 14.88
C PHE A 22 18.24 12.15 14.63
N THR A 23 18.71 10.99 15.07
CA THR A 23 20.08 10.53 14.80
C THR A 23 20.02 9.46 13.73
N SER A 24 20.70 9.70 12.61
CA SER A 24 20.89 8.66 11.58
C SER A 24 22.14 7.86 11.91
N ASP A 25 21.99 6.58 12.28
CA ASP A 25 23.11 5.66 12.53
C ASP A 25 24.02 5.50 11.29
N ARG A 26 23.44 5.69 10.09
CA ARG A 26 24.16 5.55 8.81
C ARG A 26 25.14 6.68 8.54
N TYR A 27 24.80 7.90 8.96
CA TYR A 27 25.57 9.10 8.63
C TYR A 27 26.22 9.75 9.86
N ASP A 28 25.96 9.25 11.06
CA ASP A 28 26.38 9.86 12.33
C ASP A 28 26.02 11.36 12.41
N VAL A 29 24.85 11.71 11.82
CA VAL A 29 24.33 13.08 11.84
C VAL A 29 23.05 13.13 12.65
N THR A 30 22.99 14.10 13.54
CA THR A 30 21.76 14.50 14.21
C THR A 30 21.12 15.67 13.47
N TYR A 31 19.87 15.52 13.07
CA TYR A 31 19.04 16.62 12.58
C TYR A 31 17.94 16.93 13.58
N THR A 32 17.56 18.20 13.64
CA THR A 32 16.42 18.67 14.43
C THR A 32 15.35 19.15 13.46
N VAL A 33 14.20 18.48 13.46
CA VAL A 33 13.05 18.85 12.62
C VAL A 33 11.87 19.19 13.51
N SER A 34 10.93 19.99 12.98
CA SER A 34 9.69 20.24 13.71
C SER A 34 8.83 18.98 13.71
N ALA A 35 8.32 18.61 14.89
CA ALA A 35 7.43 17.46 15.06
C ALA A 35 6.05 17.70 14.40
N ASP A 36 5.69 18.97 14.13
CA ASP A 36 4.46 19.32 13.43
C ASP A 36 4.53 19.04 11.94
N SER A 37 5.72 19.16 11.33
CA SER A 37 5.91 19.05 9.88
C SER A 37 6.49 17.71 9.42
N HIS A 38 7.12 16.95 10.32
CA HIS A 38 7.80 15.71 9.96
C HIS A 38 7.33 14.53 10.80
N GLU A 39 7.37 13.35 10.20
CA GLU A 39 7.07 12.08 10.84
C GLU A 39 8.12 11.03 10.47
N ILE A 40 8.20 9.97 11.27
CA ILE A 40 9.01 8.80 10.96
C ILE A 40 8.19 7.82 10.13
N ALA A 41 8.71 7.43 8.99
CA ALA A 41 8.12 6.42 8.13
C ALA A 41 9.16 5.40 7.65
N TYR A 42 8.70 4.30 7.09
CA TYR A 42 9.55 3.37 6.34
C TYR A 42 9.53 3.73 4.85
N ALA A 43 10.70 3.88 4.25
CA ALA A 43 10.83 4.02 2.81
C ALA A 43 10.63 2.64 2.14
N VAL A 44 9.56 2.49 1.36
CA VAL A 44 9.18 1.23 0.72
C VAL A 44 9.30 1.34 -0.80
N PRO A 45 10.17 0.54 -1.44
CA PRO A 45 10.31 0.54 -2.89
C PRO A 45 9.20 -0.28 -3.56
N ILE A 46 8.23 0.36 -4.18
CA ILE A 46 7.03 -0.26 -4.77
C ILE A 46 6.89 0.13 -6.25
N ARG A 47 6.24 -0.73 -7.05
CA ARG A 47 5.83 -0.41 -8.42
C ARG A 47 4.37 -0.03 -8.45
N ARG A 48 3.98 0.84 -9.38
CA ARG A 48 2.58 1.19 -9.64
C ARG A 48 1.67 -0.03 -9.80
N THR A 49 2.07 -1.02 -10.59
CA THR A 49 1.30 -2.25 -10.84
C THR A 49 1.05 -3.06 -9.56
N GLU A 50 1.94 -2.99 -8.57
CA GLU A 50 1.74 -3.63 -7.27
C GLU A 50 0.73 -2.88 -6.40
N LEU A 51 0.73 -1.54 -6.47
CA LEU A 51 -0.26 -0.71 -5.79
C LEU A 51 -1.66 -0.92 -6.39
N GLU A 52 -1.76 -0.93 -7.71
CA GLU A 52 -3.01 -1.17 -8.43
C GLU A 52 -3.58 -2.55 -8.09
N ALA A 53 -2.77 -3.61 -8.14
CA ALA A 53 -3.21 -4.95 -7.74
C ALA A 53 -3.69 -5.03 -6.28
N PHE A 54 -3.09 -4.24 -5.37
CA PHE A 54 -3.55 -4.17 -3.98
C PHE A 54 -4.81 -3.31 -3.85
N ALA A 55 -4.94 -2.22 -4.61
CA ALA A 55 -6.15 -1.41 -4.66
C ALA A 55 -7.34 -2.23 -5.19
N ASP A 56 -7.14 -3.05 -6.23
CA ASP A 56 -8.15 -3.98 -6.74
C ASP A 56 -8.62 -4.97 -5.65
N LEU A 57 -7.71 -5.41 -4.78
CA LEU A 57 -8.06 -6.26 -3.64
C LEU A 57 -8.93 -5.51 -2.61
N VAL A 58 -8.61 -4.24 -2.34
CA VAL A 58 -9.41 -3.36 -1.45
C VAL A 58 -10.79 -3.10 -2.03
N ASP A 59 -10.87 -2.77 -3.32
CA ASP A 59 -12.12 -2.53 -4.02
C ASP A 59 -13.00 -3.79 -4.01
N ARG A 60 -12.42 -4.96 -4.30
CA ARG A 60 -13.14 -6.24 -4.24
C ARG A 60 -13.72 -6.51 -2.86
N GLU A 61 -12.95 -6.25 -1.80
CA GLU A 61 -13.41 -6.45 -0.42
C GLU A 61 -14.56 -5.51 -0.08
N ARG A 62 -14.45 -4.24 -0.50
CA ARG A 62 -15.48 -3.21 -0.29
C ARG A 62 -16.78 -3.53 -1.02
N GLU A 63 -16.69 -4.04 -2.24
CA GLU A 63 -17.85 -4.34 -3.09
C GLU A 63 -18.54 -5.65 -2.69
N THR A 64 -17.84 -6.55 -2.00
CA THR A 64 -18.37 -7.86 -1.66
C THR A 64 -18.95 -7.87 -0.25
N PRO A 65 -20.28 -7.94 -0.09
CA PRO A 65 -20.90 -8.01 1.23
C PRO A 65 -20.37 -9.24 1.99
N TYR A 66 -20.25 -9.10 3.31
CA TYR A 66 -19.99 -10.25 4.18
C TYR A 66 -21.19 -11.19 4.14
N ALA A 67 -20.94 -12.50 4.16
CA ALA A 67 -22.01 -13.48 4.27
C ALA A 67 -22.79 -13.26 5.58
N ASP A 68 -24.09 -13.02 5.46
CA ASP A 68 -25.04 -12.88 6.58
C ASP A 68 -25.79 -14.20 6.79
N ASP A 69 -25.06 -15.31 6.82
CA ASP A 69 -25.68 -16.64 6.88
C ASP A 69 -25.59 -17.21 8.30
N GLY A 70 -26.31 -16.58 9.24
CA GLY A 70 -26.75 -17.19 10.51
C GLY A 70 -25.73 -18.04 11.28
N GLU A 71 -26.14 -19.27 11.66
CA GLU A 71 -25.41 -20.23 12.52
C GLU A 71 -24.05 -20.70 11.94
N GLU A 72 -23.77 -20.40 10.66
CA GLU A 72 -22.52 -20.78 9.97
C GLU A 72 -21.61 -19.57 9.70
N SER A 73 -21.99 -18.38 10.17
CA SER A 73 -21.11 -17.22 10.14
C SER A 73 -19.84 -17.47 10.99
N PRO A 74 -18.69 -16.88 10.60
CA PRO A 74 -17.48 -16.91 11.43
C PRO A 74 -17.69 -16.29 12.83
N ALA A 75 -18.66 -15.39 12.99
CA ALA A 75 -19.11 -14.89 14.29
C ALA A 75 -19.78 -16.00 15.13
N ALA A 76 -20.69 -16.79 14.55
CA ALA A 76 -21.32 -17.93 15.20
C ALA A 76 -20.31 -19.04 15.57
N SER A 77 -19.31 -19.28 14.72
CA SER A 77 -18.20 -20.21 15.01
C SER A 77 -17.36 -19.76 16.22
N LEU A 78 -17.15 -18.45 16.38
CA LEU A 78 -16.44 -17.88 17.54
C LEU A 78 -17.30 -17.88 18.81
N GLU A 79 -18.60 -17.63 18.71
CA GLU A 79 -19.55 -17.74 19.83
C GLU A 79 -19.58 -19.18 20.39
N SER A 80 -19.53 -20.18 19.52
CA SER A 80 -19.40 -21.58 19.92
C SER A 80 -18.10 -21.89 20.68
N VAL A 81 -17.01 -21.15 20.42
CA VAL A 81 -15.73 -21.28 21.14
C VAL A 81 -15.73 -20.50 22.45
N LEU A 82 -16.49 -19.39 22.51
CA LEU A 82 -16.55 -18.48 23.67
C LEU A 82 -17.66 -18.82 24.68
N GLU A 83 -18.16 -20.06 24.70
CA GLU A 83 -19.17 -20.55 25.66
C GLU A 83 -20.40 -19.62 25.83
N GLY A 84 -20.92 -19.07 24.72
CA GLY A 84 -22.26 -18.47 24.69
C GLY A 84 -22.36 -16.96 24.96
N GLU A 85 -21.28 -16.19 24.79
CA GLU A 85 -21.40 -14.74 24.66
C GLU A 85 -21.75 -14.39 23.20
N ALA A 86 -22.98 -13.91 23.00
CA ALA A 86 -23.47 -13.49 21.68
C ALA A 86 -22.55 -12.40 21.11
N ILE A 87 -21.84 -12.74 20.03
CA ILE A 87 -21.01 -11.77 19.31
C ILE A 87 -21.95 -10.92 18.47
N ASP A 88 -21.95 -9.62 18.72
CA ASP A 88 -22.65 -8.65 17.90
C ASP A 88 -22.11 -8.69 16.45
N ALA A 89 -22.96 -9.08 15.50
CA ALA A 89 -22.58 -9.30 14.11
C ALA A 89 -22.09 -8.00 13.45
N ASP A 90 -22.73 -6.86 13.76
CA ASP A 90 -22.33 -5.55 13.26
C ASP A 90 -20.93 -5.16 13.79
N ALA A 91 -20.67 -5.36 15.08
CA ALA A 91 -19.36 -5.12 15.69
C ALA A 91 -18.27 -6.06 15.14
N TRP A 92 -18.63 -7.29 14.77
CA TRP A 92 -17.71 -8.21 14.10
C TRP A 92 -17.37 -7.73 12.69
N VAL A 93 -18.36 -7.30 11.90
CA VAL A 93 -18.13 -6.73 10.57
C VAL A 93 -17.27 -5.46 10.67
N GLU A 94 -17.56 -4.57 11.61
CA GLU A 94 -16.75 -3.37 11.87
C GLU A 94 -15.30 -3.74 12.19
N ARG A 95 -15.10 -4.74 13.06
CA ARG A 95 -13.76 -5.25 13.40
C ARG A 95 -13.03 -5.83 12.19
N MET A 96 -13.74 -6.52 11.30
CA MET A 96 -13.16 -7.11 10.09
C MET A 96 -12.82 -6.06 9.03
N GLN A 97 -13.57 -4.96 8.99
CA GLN A 97 -13.34 -3.83 8.09
C GLN A 97 -12.30 -2.83 8.61
N ALA A 98 -12.01 -2.80 9.92
CA ALA A 98 -11.05 -1.86 10.50
C ALA A 98 -9.66 -1.88 9.82
N PRO A 99 -9.07 -3.03 9.45
CA PRO A 99 -7.85 -3.07 8.66
C PRO A 99 -7.99 -2.38 7.29
N ARG A 100 -9.11 -2.57 6.58
CA ARG A 100 -9.36 -1.89 5.31
C ARG A 100 -9.40 -0.37 5.50
N GLN A 101 -10.14 0.10 6.49
CA GLN A 101 -10.27 1.54 6.78
C GLN A 101 -8.93 2.22 7.09
N THR A 102 -7.93 1.45 7.56
CA THR A 102 -6.57 1.93 7.78
C THR A 102 -5.72 1.91 6.50
N VAL A 103 -5.91 0.90 5.65
CA VAL A 103 -5.08 0.63 4.47
C VAL A 103 -5.51 1.44 3.26
N GLU A 104 -6.82 1.63 3.06
CA GLU A 104 -7.44 2.38 1.95
C GLU A 104 -6.84 3.80 1.79
N PRO A 105 -6.82 4.68 2.81
CA PRO A 105 -6.25 6.03 2.66
C PRO A 105 -4.74 6.03 2.40
N VAL A 106 -4.02 5.00 2.87
CA VAL A 106 -2.59 4.85 2.62
C VAL A 106 -2.33 4.54 1.15
N LEU A 107 -3.12 3.62 0.57
CA LEU A 107 -3.01 3.25 -0.85
C LEU A 107 -3.42 4.40 -1.77
N GLU A 108 -4.52 5.09 -1.46
CA GLU A 108 -4.97 6.25 -2.23
C GLU A 108 -3.88 7.32 -2.31
N ARG A 109 -3.25 7.65 -1.17
CA ARG A 109 -2.17 8.63 -1.14
C ARG A 109 -0.92 8.15 -1.88
N TRP A 110 -0.58 6.87 -1.78
CA TRP A 110 0.56 6.31 -2.53
C TRP A 110 0.33 6.36 -4.04
N LEU A 111 -0.88 6.01 -4.51
CA LEU A 111 -1.22 6.10 -5.93
C LEU A 111 -1.16 7.55 -6.43
N GLU A 112 -1.69 8.51 -5.67
CA GLU A 112 -1.61 9.94 -6.00
C GLU A 112 -0.15 10.42 -6.12
N LEU A 113 0.71 10.06 -5.17
CA LEU A 113 2.14 10.43 -5.21
C LEU A 113 2.88 9.82 -6.40
N VAL A 114 2.51 8.61 -6.80
CA VAL A 114 3.05 7.92 -7.98
C VAL A 114 2.56 8.57 -9.27
N ASP A 115 1.28 8.94 -9.35
CA ASP A 115 0.71 9.69 -10.47
C ASP A 115 1.37 11.07 -10.65
N GLU A 116 1.61 11.80 -9.56
CA GLU A 116 2.30 13.10 -9.57
C GLU A 116 3.77 12.98 -10.02
N ALA A 117 4.40 11.83 -9.79
CA ALA A 117 5.78 11.56 -10.14
C ALA A 117 5.99 11.21 -11.63
N ASP A 118 4.93 10.87 -12.36
CA ASP A 118 4.95 10.59 -13.80
C ASP A 118 4.25 11.69 -14.64
N PRO A 119 4.85 12.89 -14.78
CA PRO A 119 4.31 13.95 -15.62
C PRO A 119 4.46 13.65 -17.12
N ALA A 120 4.98 12.48 -17.52
CA ALA A 120 5.26 12.13 -18.90
C ALA A 120 4.11 11.36 -19.58
N GLY A 121 3.08 10.95 -18.83
CA GLY A 121 1.96 10.14 -19.34
C GLY A 121 0.81 10.90 -20.02
N ASP A 122 0.55 12.16 -19.64
CA ASP A 122 -0.65 12.88 -20.10
C ASP A 122 -0.32 14.24 -20.73
N GLY A 123 0.14 14.14 -21.98
CA GLY A 123 0.37 15.26 -22.88
C GLY A 123 0.02 14.92 -24.32
N ALA A 124 -0.87 13.94 -24.54
CA ALA A 124 -1.51 13.73 -25.84
C ALA A 124 -2.60 14.80 -26.04
N GLY A 125 -2.16 16.06 -26.10
CA GLY A 125 -2.95 17.10 -26.74
C GLY A 125 -3.19 16.66 -28.17
N SER A 126 -4.46 16.42 -28.51
CA SER A 126 -4.94 16.18 -29.85
C SER A 126 -4.46 17.29 -30.78
N SER A 127 -3.30 17.10 -31.38
CA SER A 127 -2.82 17.88 -32.51
C SER A 127 -3.44 17.26 -33.75
N GLU A 128 -4.68 17.66 -34.03
CA GLU A 128 -5.25 17.55 -35.37
C GLU A 128 -4.22 18.12 -36.36
N THR A 129 -3.58 17.22 -37.10
CA THR A 129 -2.79 17.56 -38.28
C THR A 129 -3.33 16.70 -39.40
N ASP A 130 -4.31 17.28 -40.11
CA ASP A 130 -4.52 17.01 -41.51
C ASP A 130 -3.19 17.22 -42.25
N ASP A 131 -2.64 16.17 -42.86
CA ASP A 131 -1.93 16.33 -44.12
C ASP A 131 -1.96 15.03 -44.94
N ALA A 132 -2.19 15.20 -46.23
CA ALA A 132 -2.46 14.17 -47.20
C ALA A 132 -1.19 13.69 -47.94
N THR A 133 -1.31 12.51 -48.59
CA THR A 133 -0.46 12.02 -49.69
C THR A 133 0.90 11.44 -49.22
N ASP A 134 1.46 10.34 -49.74
CA ASP A 134 1.46 9.71 -51.05
C ASP A 134 1.73 8.19 -50.92
N SER A 135 1.36 7.45 -51.95
CA SER A 135 1.63 6.03 -52.14
C SER A 135 3.11 5.78 -52.40
N ASN A 136 3.70 4.74 -51.79
CA ASN A 136 4.81 4.05 -52.44
C ASN A 136 4.80 2.56 -52.12
N ALA A 137 4.79 1.76 -53.19
CA ALA A 137 4.92 0.32 -53.17
C ALA A 137 6.37 -0.05 -53.49
N GLY A 138 6.91 -1.06 -52.80
CA GLY A 138 8.10 -1.78 -53.26
C GLY A 138 8.94 -2.44 -52.17
N ASP A 139 9.12 -3.76 -52.32
CA ASP A 139 10.18 -4.67 -51.84
C ASP A 139 10.41 -4.87 -50.32
N ASP A 140 10.23 -6.06 -49.75
CA ASP A 140 10.91 -7.38 -49.92
C ASP A 140 12.15 -7.56 -49.02
N ALA A 141 12.29 -8.79 -48.50
CA ALA A 141 13.40 -9.40 -47.73
C ALA A 141 13.39 -9.35 -46.18
N THR A 142 12.79 -10.41 -45.61
CA THR A 142 13.41 -11.44 -44.74
C THR A 142 14.46 -11.08 -43.65
N GLY A 143 13.99 -11.09 -42.39
CA GLY A 143 14.63 -11.67 -41.18
C GLY A 143 15.76 -10.90 -40.46
N PRO A 144 16.15 -11.24 -39.21
CA PRO A 144 15.62 -12.27 -38.30
C PRO A 144 15.08 -11.70 -36.96
N ASP A 145 14.42 -12.58 -36.20
CA ASP A 145 14.25 -12.58 -34.74
C ASP A 145 15.10 -11.56 -33.97
N ALA A 146 14.44 -10.53 -33.44
CA ALA A 146 14.90 -9.83 -32.25
C ALA A 146 13.75 -9.90 -31.24
N SER A 147 13.92 -10.78 -30.26
CA SER A 147 13.09 -10.93 -29.08
C SER A 147 12.68 -9.56 -28.52
N ALA A 148 11.45 -9.17 -28.82
CA ALA A 148 10.78 -8.01 -28.23
C ALA A 148 9.82 -8.42 -27.09
N SER A 149 9.78 -9.71 -26.74
CA SER A 149 8.86 -10.28 -25.73
C SER A 149 9.42 -10.32 -24.30
N ASP A 150 10.36 -9.43 -23.96
CA ASP A 150 10.92 -9.31 -22.59
C ASP A 150 11.03 -7.83 -22.16
N ARG A 151 10.11 -6.99 -22.65
CA ARG A 151 9.91 -5.60 -22.20
C ARG A 151 8.50 -5.37 -21.65
N GLU A 152 7.83 -6.45 -21.28
CA GLU A 152 6.55 -6.37 -20.57
C GLU A 152 6.91 -6.31 -19.07
N ASP A 153 6.46 -5.25 -18.39
CA ASP A 153 6.56 -5.06 -16.94
C ASP A 153 7.88 -4.51 -16.34
N ALA A 154 8.46 -3.49 -16.98
CA ALA A 154 9.46 -2.63 -16.33
C ALA A 154 8.85 -1.29 -15.89
N SER A 155 7.68 -1.31 -15.25
CA SER A 155 7.15 -0.13 -14.56
C SER A 155 8.21 0.39 -13.59
N PRO A 156 8.46 1.72 -13.55
CA PRO A 156 9.48 2.28 -12.67
C PRO A 156 9.20 1.89 -11.22
N VAL A 157 10.28 1.68 -10.45
CA VAL A 157 10.18 1.46 -9.00
C VAL A 157 10.24 2.82 -8.33
N GLU A 158 9.24 3.12 -7.53
CA GLU A 158 9.09 4.37 -6.79
C GLU A 158 9.25 4.12 -5.29
N ILE A 159 9.58 5.19 -4.56
CA ILE A 159 9.71 5.15 -3.11
C ILE A 159 8.48 5.81 -2.50
N VAL A 160 7.70 5.03 -1.77
CA VAL A 160 6.58 5.53 -0.96
C VAL A 160 6.91 5.42 0.53
N TYR A 161 6.22 6.18 1.36
CA TYR A 161 6.47 6.24 2.80
C TYR A 161 5.33 5.61 3.59
N LEU A 162 5.66 4.59 4.40
CA LEU A 162 4.72 3.87 5.25
C LEU A 162 4.81 4.36 6.71
N PRO A 163 3.71 4.85 7.32
CA PRO A 163 3.68 5.15 8.75
C PRO A 163 4.06 3.92 9.59
N VAL A 164 4.86 4.09 10.65
CA VAL A 164 5.42 2.96 11.41
C VAL A 164 4.35 2.02 12.00
N GLU A 165 3.14 2.52 12.27
CA GLU A 165 2.05 1.75 12.90
C GLU A 165 1.15 1.00 11.88
N THR A 166 1.35 1.19 10.56
CA THR A 166 0.44 0.67 9.52
C THR A 166 0.78 -0.71 8.96
N GLU A 167 2.01 -1.22 9.15
CA GLU A 167 2.40 -2.54 8.62
C GLU A 167 1.41 -3.65 9.05
N SER A 168 1.02 -3.64 10.31
CA SER A 168 0.13 -4.67 10.87
C SER A 168 -1.27 -4.63 10.24
N ALA A 169 -1.74 -3.44 9.83
CA ALA A 169 -3.03 -3.29 9.16
C ALA A 169 -3.03 -3.89 7.76
N PHE A 170 -1.97 -3.67 6.97
CA PHE A 170 -1.81 -4.30 5.65
C PHE A 170 -1.81 -5.83 5.75
N ALA A 171 -1.04 -6.37 6.70
CA ALA A 171 -1.00 -7.82 6.92
C ALA A 171 -2.35 -8.37 7.39
N ALA A 172 -3.03 -7.68 8.31
CA ALA A 172 -4.33 -8.08 8.81
C ALA A 172 -5.40 -8.06 7.69
N PHE A 173 -5.42 -7.01 6.87
CA PHE A 173 -6.34 -6.88 5.74
C PHE A 173 -6.18 -8.02 4.74
N PHE A 174 -4.93 -8.31 4.32
CA PHE A 174 -4.67 -9.39 3.37
C PHE A 174 -5.07 -10.76 3.93
N GLN A 175 -4.81 -11.00 5.22
CA GLN A 175 -5.25 -12.23 5.89
C GLN A 175 -6.77 -12.34 5.98
N THR A 176 -7.48 -11.23 6.21
CA THR A 176 -8.93 -11.18 6.16
C THR A 176 -9.43 -11.60 4.77
N CYS A 177 -8.93 -10.99 3.70
CA CYS A 177 -9.32 -11.33 2.33
C CYS A 177 -9.10 -12.82 2.02
N ARG A 178 -7.92 -13.34 2.38
CA ARG A 178 -7.60 -14.75 2.17
C ARG A 178 -8.56 -15.68 2.92
N LYS A 179 -8.87 -15.38 4.19
CA LYS A 179 -9.81 -16.16 5.00
C LYS A 179 -11.22 -16.10 4.44
N ARG A 180 -11.66 -14.97 3.89
CA ARG A 180 -12.96 -14.84 3.23
C ARG A 180 -13.02 -15.75 2.00
N ALA A 181 -12.02 -15.72 1.14
CA ALA A 181 -11.98 -16.58 -0.05
C ALA A 181 -11.83 -18.08 0.23
N GLU A 182 -11.34 -18.45 1.43
CA GLU A 182 -11.28 -19.85 1.87
C GLU A 182 -12.61 -20.35 2.48
N GLN A 183 -13.59 -19.47 2.74
CA GLN A 183 -14.90 -19.82 3.30
C GLN A 183 -15.87 -20.22 2.19
N GLU A 184 -16.47 -21.42 2.31
CA GLU A 184 -17.37 -21.99 1.29
C GLU A 184 -18.62 -21.13 1.01
N HIS A 185 -19.06 -20.34 1.99
CA HIS A 185 -20.27 -19.53 1.90
C HIS A 185 -20.00 -18.02 1.79
N ASP A 186 -18.74 -17.58 1.78
CA ASP A 186 -18.43 -16.15 1.55
C ASP A 186 -18.41 -15.87 0.04
N PRO A 187 -19.17 -14.87 -0.46
CA PRO A 187 -19.17 -14.51 -1.88
C PRO A 187 -17.85 -13.88 -2.36
N PHE A 188 -16.91 -13.61 -1.45
CA PHE A 188 -15.63 -12.98 -1.77
C PHE A 188 -14.68 -13.93 -2.51
N GLU A 189 -14.24 -13.50 -3.69
CA GLU A 189 -13.20 -14.16 -4.49
C GLU A 189 -11.96 -13.28 -4.58
N LEU A 190 -10.78 -13.90 -4.43
CA LEU A 190 -9.50 -13.20 -4.62
C LEU A 190 -9.34 -12.77 -6.09
N PRO A 191 -8.75 -11.58 -6.35
CA PRO A 191 -8.38 -11.18 -7.70
C PRO A 191 -7.28 -12.09 -8.27
N ASP A 192 -7.23 -12.20 -9.60
CA ASP A 192 -6.23 -13.02 -10.31
C ASP A 192 -4.78 -12.58 -9.97
N ASP A 193 -4.57 -11.29 -9.77
CA ASP A 193 -3.29 -10.67 -9.46
C ASP A 193 -2.93 -10.66 -7.96
N ILE A 194 -3.52 -11.55 -7.15
CA ILE A 194 -3.25 -11.63 -5.71
C ILE A 194 -1.76 -11.84 -5.38
N ALA A 195 -1.01 -12.53 -6.25
CA ALA A 195 0.43 -12.70 -6.10
C ALA A 195 1.18 -11.36 -6.23
N THR A 196 0.71 -10.47 -7.11
CA THR A 196 1.23 -9.12 -7.30
C THR A 196 0.93 -8.24 -6.08
N ALA A 197 -0.30 -8.30 -5.55
CA ALA A 197 -0.64 -7.63 -4.29
C ALA A 197 0.20 -8.14 -3.11
N ALA A 198 0.48 -9.44 -3.02
CA ALA A 198 1.31 -10.01 -1.96
C ALA A 198 2.77 -9.51 -1.98
N ASN A 199 3.27 -9.03 -3.12
CA ASN A 199 4.60 -8.41 -3.19
C ASN A 199 4.69 -7.12 -2.38
N VAL A 200 3.60 -6.36 -2.28
CA VAL A 200 3.52 -5.15 -1.43
C VAL A 200 3.83 -5.49 0.02
N LEU A 201 3.22 -6.56 0.55
CA LEU A 201 3.47 -7.01 1.93
C LEU A 201 4.93 -7.44 2.14
N THR A 202 5.50 -8.13 1.16
CA THR A 202 6.90 -8.56 1.21
C THR A 202 7.84 -7.36 1.25
N LYS A 203 7.53 -6.31 0.49
CA LYS A 203 8.30 -5.06 0.44
C LYS A 203 8.14 -4.23 1.71
N ILE A 204 6.92 -4.10 2.22
CA ILE A 204 6.63 -3.47 3.51
C ILE A 204 7.45 -4.14 4.61
N ARG A 205 7.35 -5.47 4.75
CA ARG A 205 8.07 -6.22 5.78
C ARG A 205 9.60 -6.08 5.64
N ARG A 206 10.11 -6.15 4.41
CA ARG A 206 11.54 -5.95 4.17
C ARG A 206 12.00 -4.53 4.51
N ALA A 207 11.13 -3.54 4.30
CA ALA A 207 11.39 -2.16 4.67
C ALA A 207 11.39 -2.00 6.20
N SER A 208 10.40 -2.54 6.91
CA SER A 208 10.24 -2.40 8.36
C SER A 208 11.27 -3.19 9.18
N ASP A 209 11.71 -4.36 8.71
CA ASP A 209 12.74 -5.19 9.35
C ASP A 209 14.13 -4.51 9.39
N ARG A 210 14.33 -3.45 8.60
CA ARG A 210 15.63 -2.81 8.38
C ARG A 210 15.64 -1.40 8.96
N PRO A 211 16.46 -1.12 9.99
CA PRO A 211 16.52 0.21 10.59
C PRO A 211 17.00 1.27 9.58
N GLU A 212 17.77 0.90 8.56
CA GLU A 212 18.23 1.84 7.53
C GLU A 212 17.11 2.41 6.63
N ASN A 213 15.94 1.77 6.60
CA ASN A 213 14.80 2.24 5.82
C ASN A 213 13.86 3.13 6.65
N ARG A 214 14.12 3.28 7.95
CA ARG A 214 13.39 4.19 8.82
C ARG A 214 13.91 5.61 8.59
N VAL A 215 13.06 6.46 8.03
CA VAL A 215 13.42 7.82 7.58
C VAL A 215 12.53 8.87 8.22
N VAL A 216 13.06 10.08 8.30
CA VAL A 216 12.31 11.27 8.68
C VAL A 216 11.87 11.96 7.41
N VAL A 217 10.57 12.16 7.26
CA VAL A 217 9.95 12.67 6.04
C VAL A 217 8.90 13.71 6.39
N ASN A 218 8.70 14.68 5.50
CA ASN A 218 7.64 15.66 5.67
C ASN A 218 6.27 14.95 5.60
N LYS A 219 5.36 15.30 6.52
CA LYS A 219 4.02 14.72 6.61
C LYS A 219 3.21 14.82 5.31
N ASP A 220 3.51 15.78 4.45
CA ASP A 220 2.90 15.89 3.12
C ASP A 220 3.12 14.63 2.25
N TYR A 221 4.17 13.85 2.51
CA TYR A 221 4.47 12.60 1.80
C TYR A 221 4.14 11.34 2.59
N VAL A 222 3.64 11.48 3.82
CA VAL A 222 3.23 10.37 4.68
C VAL A 222 1.72 10.33 4.68
N PRO A 223 1.09 9.21 4.29
CA PRO A 223 -0.35 9.10 4.38
C PRO A 223 -0.83 9.27 5.82
N SER A 224 -1.74 10.23 6.04
CA SER A 224 -2.36 10.45 7.34
C SER A 224 -3.49 9.44 7.56
N LEU A 225 -3.50 8.81 8.73
CA LEU A 225 -4.59 7.98 9.23
C LEU A 225 -5.66 8.81 9.95
#